data_AF-G7GY84-F1
#
_entry.id   AF-G7GY84-F1
#
_cell.length_a   1.000
_cell.length_b   1.000
_cell.length_c   1.000
_cell.angle_alpha   90.00
_cell.angle_beta   90.00
_cell.angle_gamma   90.00
#
_symmetry.space_group_name_H-M   'P 1'
#
loop_
_entity.id
_entity.type
_entity.pdbx_description
1 polymer ?
#
loop_
_entity_poly.entity_id
_entity_poly.type
_entity_poly.pdbx_seq_one_letter_code
_entity_poly.pdbx_strand_id
1 'polypeptide(L)'
;MWLARLICETTFAGISDTSRLTAVAALTAAVGCWWPMDGAVVVVERPTVIRCDAMGCVHGEDGPALIFADGYAVYAWHGTAVPADMIHAESWSVARILAERNLEVRRCAAEHMGWGEFLTRAGAQLVAEAPDPGNAPHRLELYDLPDEILEAYPRDVRVCLCTNGSLERDGSARRYGIVVRADLDDPVEAIADSYGVSAEVYRGLQARR
;
A
#
# COMPACT_ATOMS: atom_id res chain seq x y z
N MET A 1 11.47 -18.57 7.61
CA MET A 1 11.86 -19.29 8.85
C MET A 1 12.44 -20.71 8.63
N TRP A 2 12.63 -21.19 7.39
CA TRP A 2 13.24 -22.51 7.11
C TRP A 2 14.76 -22.43 6.85
N LEU A 3 15.25 -21.38 6.18
CA LEU A 3 16.69 -21.18 5.92
C LEU A 3 17.51 -20.85 7.18
N ALA A 4 16.98 -20.02 8.07
CA ALA A 4 17.65 -19.70 9.34
C ALA A 4 17.84 -20.94 10.23
N ARG A 5 16.84 -21.84 10.22
CA ARG A 5 16.91 -23.12 10.94
C ARG A 5 17.98 -24.04 10.36
N LEU A 6 18.06 -24.14 9.03
CA LEU A 6 19.09 -24.91 8.34
C LEU A 6 20.51 -24.39 8.61
N ILE A 7 20.74 -23.07 8.54
CA ILE A 7 22.05 -22.45 8.81
C ILE A 7 22.50 -22.75 10.25
N CYS A 8 21.60 -22.64 11.23
CA CYS A 8 21.89 -23.03 12.60
C CYS A 8 22.13 -24.55 12.73
N GLU A 9 21.26 -25.40 12.17
CA GLU A 9 21.39 -26.86 12.29
C GLU A 9 22.66 -27.41 11.60
N THR A 10 23.09 -26.88 10.46
CA THR A 10 24.37 -27.32 9.84
C THR A 10 25.59 -26.88 10.63
N THR A 11 25.51 -25.71 11.29
CA THR A 11 26.60 -25.19 12.13
C THR A 11 26.74 -25.96 13.43
N PHE A 12 25.64 -26.51 13.97
CA PHE A 12 25.60 -27.13 15.29
C PHE A 12 25.36 -28.66 15.32
N ALA A 13 24.86 -29.30 14.25
CA ALA A 13 24.39 -30.69 14.29
C ALA A 13 25.08 -31.69 13.34
N GLY A 14 26.04 -31.26 12.51
CA GLY A 14 26.93 -32.19 11.78
C GLY A 14 26.23 -33.15 10.80
N ILE A 15 25.38 -32.64 9.91
CA ILE A 15 24.64 -33.43 8.90
C ILE A 15 25.53 -33.74 7.69
N SER A 16 25.51 -34.98 7.17
CA SER A 16 26.20 -35.39 5.93
C SER A 16 25.31 -35.22 4.67
N ASP A 17 25.96 -34.86 3.55
CA ASP A 17 25.38 -34.39 2.27
C ASP A 17 24.62 -33.05 2.32
N THR A 18 25.36 -32.00 2.68
CA THR A 18 24.86 -30.62 2.78
C THR A 18 25.29 -29.73 1.62
N SER A 19 25.97 -30.25 0.60
CA SER A 19 26.61 -29.43 -0.46
C SER A 19 25.67 -28.39 -1.11
N ARG A 20 24.45 -28.81 -1.48
CA ARG A 20 23.41 -27.92 -2.03
C ARG A 20 22.87 -26.93 -1.00
N LEU A 21 22.73 -27.36 0.24
CA LEU A 21 22.24 -26.55 1.37
C LEU A 21 23.29 -25.49 1.77
N THR A 22 24.58 -25.85 1.74
CA THR A 22 25.71 -24.94 1.91
C THR A 22 25.77 -23.91 0.78
N ALA A 23 25.55 -24.33 -0.47
CA ALA A 23 25.51 -23.40 -1.60
C ALA A 23 24.36 -22.38 -1.46
N VAL A 24 23.16 -22.84 -1.06
CA VAL A 24 22.00 -21.97 -0.79
C VAL A 24 22.25 -21.02 0.39
N ALA A 25 22.88 -21.51 1.47
CA ALA A 25 23.26 -20.71 2.61
C ALA A 25 24.30 -19.64 2.24
N ALA A 26 25.32 -20.01 1.47
CA ALA A 26 26.34 -19.09 0.98
C ALA A 26 25.75 -18.00 0.07
N LEU A 27 24.84 -18.37 -0.85
CA LEU A 27 24.12 -17.42 -1.68
C LEU A 27 23.32 -16.43 -0.82
N THR A 28 22.56 -16.93 0.15
CA THR A 28 21.73 -16.09 1.04
C THR A 28 22.57 -15.14 1.91
N ALA A 29 23.76 -15.58 2.35
CA ALA A 29 24.69 -14.72 3.08
C ALA A 29 25.30 -13.63 2.18
N ALA A 30 25.60 -13.97 0.92
CA ALA A 30 26.24 -13.06 -0.02
C ALA A 30 25.30 -11.98 -0.58
N VAL A 31 23.99 -12.26 -0.69
CA VAL A 31 23.05 -11.41 -1.45
C VAL A 31 21.89 -10.90 -0.58
N GLY A 32 21.13 -9.92 -1.09
CA GLY A 32 19.95 -9.39 -0.41
C GLY A 32 18.77 -10.34 -0.49
N CYS A 33 18.19 -10.46 -1.69
CA CYS A 33 17.11 -11.38 -1.99
C CYS A 33 17.46 -12.22 -3.22
N TRP A 34 16.92 -13.42 -3.27
CA TRP A 34 17.02 -14.28 -4.45
C TRP A 34 15.75 -15.10 -4.63
N TRP A 35 15.40 -15.35 -5.89
CA TRP A 35 14.24 -16.16 -6.28
C TRP A 35 14.67 -17.21 -7.28
N PRO A 36 14.70 -18.50 -6.89
CA PRO A 36 14.94 -19.57 -7.83
C PRO A 36 13.70 -19.78 -8.71
N MET A 37 13.94 -20.00 -10.00
CA MET A 37 12.93 -20.34 -11.00
C MET A 37 13.38 -21.59 -11.76
N ASP A 38 12.53 -22.10 -12.64
CA ASP A 38 12.94 -23.16 -13.55
C ASP A 38 13.95 -22.61 -14.58
N GLY A 39 15.16 -23.16 -14.60
CA GLY A 39 16.24 -22.76 -15.50
C GLY A 39 16.91 -21.40 -15.22
N ALA A 40 16.51 -20.65 -14.19
CA ALA A 40 17.07 -19.33 -13.89
C ALA A 40 16.99 -19.00 -12.39
N VAL A 41 17.79 -18.01 -11.96
CA VAL A 41 17.71 -17.42 -10.62
C VAL A 41 17.80 -15.91 -10.74
N VAL A 42 16.87 -15.20 -10.08
CA VAL A 42 16.98 -13.76 -9.89
C VAL A 42 17.74 -13.53 -8.59
N VAL A 43 18.80 -12.73 -8.66
CA VAL A 43 19.63 -12.36 -7.51
C VAL A 43 19.69 -10.86 -7.43
N VAL A 44 19.49 -10.32 -6.23
CA VAL A 44 19.50 -8.90 -5.96
C VAL A 44 20.55 -8.62 -4.89
N GLU A 45 21.40 -7.62 -5.11
CA GLU A 45 22.34 -7.15 -4.11
C GLU A 45 21.64 -6.73 -2.83
N ARG A 46 22.38 -6.63 -1.72
CA ARG A 46 21.79 -6.18 -0.46
C ARG A 46 21.64 -4.65 -0.49
N PRO A 47 20.41 -4.11 -0.31
CA PRO A 47 20.26 -2.68 -0.13
C PRO A 47 21.05 -2.20 1.10
N THR A 48 21.71 -1.05 0.97
CA THR A 48 22.38 -0.36 2.07
C THR A 48 21.40 0.44 2.92
N VAL A 49 20.27 0.82 2.35
CA VAL A 49 19.14 1.46 3.06
C VAL A 49 17.86 0.71 2.75
N ILE A 50 17.10 0.42 3.79
CA ILE A 50 15.74 -0.12 3.70
C ILE A 50 14.86 0.69 4.65
N ARG A 51 13.87 1.39 4.09
CA ARG A 51 12.86 2.12 4.85
C ARG A 51 11.53 1.40 4.73
N CYS A 52 10.85 1.27 5.86
CA CYS A 52 9.54 0.67 5.94
C CYS A 52 8.61 1.53 6.78
N ASP A 53 7.30 1.41 6.51
CA ASP A 53 6.26 1.97 7.36
C ASP A 53 6.05 1.15 8.65
N ALA A 54 5.04 1.52 9.43
CA ALA A 54 4.70 0.83 10.68
C ALA A 54 4.25 -0.63 10.48
N MET A 55 3.76 -0.99 9.29
CA MET A 55 3.33 -2.36 8.93
C MET A 55 4.50 -3.20 8.38
N GLY A 56 5.68 -2.60 8.19
CA GLY A 56 6.86 -3.26 7.64
C GLY A 56 6.88 -3.28 6.11
N CYS A 57 5.96 -2.57 5.44
CA CYS A 57 5.97 -2.44 3.99
C CYS A 57 7.04 -1.44 3.54
N VAL A 58 7.72 -1.72 2.43
CA VAL A 58 8.76 -0.84 1.86
C VAL A 58 8.15 0.52 1.52
N HIS A 59 8.66 1.59 2.13
CA HIS A 59 8.04 2.92 2.06
C HIS A 59 9.02 4.04 2.38
N GLY A 60 8.93 5.15 1.66
CA GLY A 60 9.63 6.39 1.97
C GLY A 60 8.80 7.61 1.58
N GLU A 61 8.55 8.51 2.54
CA GLU A 61 7.71 9.71 2.34
C GLU A 61 8.48 10.87 1.71
N ASP A 62 9.77 11.00 2.03
CA ASP A 62 10.64 12.12 1.68
C ASP A 62 11.88 11.68 0.89
N GLY A 63 11.91 10.41 0.45
CA GLY A 63 13.02 9.89 -0.34
C GLY A 63 12.90 8.41 -0.71
N PRO A 64 13.95 7.85 -1.31
CA PRO A 64 13.92 6.45 -1.75
C PRO A 64 13.70 5.52 -0.57
N ALA A 65 12.89 4.50 -0.80
CA ALA A 65 12.60 3.46 0.18
C ALA A 65 13.73 2.42 0.24
N LEU A 66 14.41 2.16 -0.88
CA LEU A 66 15.61 1.32 -0.95
C LEU A 66 16.75 2.08 -1.63
N ILE A 67 17.97 1.90 -1.13
CA ILE A 67 19.20 2.36 -1.79
C ILE A 67 20.17 1.17 -1.83
N PHE A 68 20.80 0.96 -2.98
CA PHE A 68 21.81 -0.08 -3.20
C PHE A 68 23.22 0.52 -3.15
N ALA A 69 24.23 -0.34 -3.01
CA ALA A 69 25.63 0.10 -2.84
C ALA A 69 26.18 0.85 -4.06
N ASP A 70 25.65 0.57 -5.24
CA ASP A 70 25.97 1.24 -6.51
C ASP A 70 25.24 2.58 -6.71
N GLY A 71 24.37 2.96 -5.76
CA GLY A 71 23.56 4.18 -5.82
C GLY A 71 22.22 4.00 -6.54
N TYR A 72 21.88 2.79 -7.03
CA TYR A 72 20.54 2.52 -7.52
C TYR A 72 19.52 2.71 -6.38
N ALA A 73 18.37 3.32 -6.70
CA ALA A 73 17.37 3.68 -5.71
C ALA A 73 15.97 3.26 -6.17
N VAL A 74 15.16 2.79 -5.21
CA VAL A 74 13.76 2.42 -5.45
C VAL A 74 12.86 3.28 -4.56
N TYR A 75 11.86 3.87 -5.19
CA TYR A 75 10.83 4.67 -4.53
C TYR A 75 9.59 3.82 -4.34
N ALA A 76 9.04 3.85 -3.13
CA ALA A 76 7.86 3.08 -2.81
C ALA A 76 6.97 3.81 -1.80
N TRP A 77 5.66 3.62 -1.97
CA TRP A 77 4.63 4.11 -1.07
C TRP A 77 3.80 2.93 -0.56
N HIS A 78 3.88 2.61 0.74
CA HIS A 78 3.20 1.46 1.35
C HIS A 78 3.34 0.16 0.55
N GLY A 79 4.57 -0.15 0.11
CA GLY A 79 4.90 -1.34 -0.69
C GLY A 79 4.63 -1.23 -2.19
N THR A 80 3.98 -0.15 -2.66
CA THR A 80 3.76 0.10 -4.09
C THR A 80 4.96 0.82 -4.68
N ALA A 81 5.56 0.29 -5.75
CA ALA A 81 6.62 1.01 -6.46
C ALA A 81 6.05 2.24 -7.17
N VAL A 82 6.65 3.40 -6.94
CA VAL A 82 6.16 4.69 -7.45
C VAL A 82 7.28 5.46 -8.16
N PRO A 83 6.95 6.38 -9.07
CA PRO A 83 7.92 7.28 -9.68
C PRO A 83 8.64 8.16 -8.64
N ALA A 84 9.93 8.43 -8.88
CA ALA A 84 10.74 9.24 -7.97
C ALA A 84 10.18 10.66 -7.80
N ASP A 85 9.66 11.26 -8.88
CA ASP A 85 9.08 12.62 -8.89
C ASP A 85 7.77 12.72 -8.10
N MET A 86 7.13 11.60 -7.77
CA MET A 86 5.97 11.59 -6.85
C MET A 86 6.41 11.89 -5.40
N ILE A 87 7.61 11.43 -5.03
CA ILE A 87 8.20 11.57 -3.68
C ILE A 87 9.12 12.80 -3.60
N HIS A 88 9.85 13.06 -4.69
CA HIS A 88 10.82 14.15 -4.81
C HIS A 88 10.27 15.26 -5.70
N ALA A 89 9.50 16.16 -5.11
CA ALA A 89 9.11 17.46 -5.65
C ALA A 89 8.06 18.07 -4.70
N GLU A 90 7.49 19.21 -5.10
CA GLU A 90 6.12 19.54 -4.72
C GLU A 90 5.19 18.36 -5.11
N SER A 91 4.18 18.08 -4.28
CA SER A 91 3.19 17.03 -4.58
C SER A 91 2.63 17.20 -5.99
N TRP A 92 2.46 16.09 -6.70
CA TRP A 92 1.86 16.09 -8.04
C TRP A 92 0.58 16.92 -8.09
N SER A 93 0.38 17.66 -9.18
CA SER A 93 -0.89 18.34 -9.40
C SER A 93 -2.03 17.32 -9.61
N VAL A 94 -3.27 17.72 -9.33
CA VAL A 94 -4.44 16.86 -9.60
C VAL A 94 -4.45 16.38 -11.04
N ALA A 95 -4.22 17.27 -12.01
CA ALA A 95 -4.15 16.90 -13.42
C ALA A 95 -3.09 15.81 -13.71
N ARG A 96 -1.92 15.87 -13.06
CA ARG A 96 -0.89 14.82 -13.21
C ARG A 96 -1.32 13.50 -12.58
N ILE A 97 -1.96 13.54 -11.40
CA ILE A 97 -2.52 12.36 -10.74
C ILE A 97 -3.57 11.69 -11.63
N LEU A 98 -4.50 12.46 -12.21
CA LEU A 98 -5.55 11.92 -13.08
C LEU A 98 -4.98 11.32 -14.37
N ALA A 99 -3.92 11.92 -14.92
CA ALA A 99 -3.24 11.41 -16.11
C ALA A 99 -2.43 10.11 -15.86
N GLU A 100 -2.18 9.73 -14.60
CA GLU A 100 -1.46 8.50 -14.28
C GLU A 100 -2.31 7.27 -14.60
N ARG A 101 -1.77 6.35 -15.40
CA ARG A 101 -2.52 5.19 -15.90
C ARG A 101 -2.58 4.07 -14.88
N ASN A 102 -1.56 3.93 -14.05
CA ASN A 102 -1.56 2.92 -13.01
C ASN A 102 -2.42 3.39 -11.83
N LEU A 103 -3.55 2.71 -11.61
CA LEU A 103 -4.50 3.06 -10.55
C LEU A 103 -3.88 3.02 -9.15
N GLU A 104 -2.93 2.10 -8.89
CA GLU A 104 -2.25 2.05 -7.60
C GLU A 104 -1.28 3.23 -7.41
N VAL A 105 -0.56 3.64 -8.45
CA VAL A 105 0.29 4.84 -8.38
C VAL A 105 -0.58 6.09 -8.20
N ARG A 106 -1.73 6.15 -8.90
CA ARG A 106 -2.72 7.22 -8.73
C ARG A 106 -3.25 7.28 -7.29
N ARG A 107 -3.59 6.13 -6.72
CA ARG A 107 -4.03 5.98 -5.32
C ARG A 107 -2.95 6.51 -4.36
N CYS A 108 -1.70 6.09 -4.55
CA CYS A 108 -0.57 6.56 -3.76
C CYS A 108 -0.35 8.07 -3.88
N ALA A 109 -0.48 8.64 -5.08
CA ALA A 109 -0.31 10.08 -5.29
C ALA A 109 -1.45 10.91 -4.69
N ALA A 110 -2.70 10.43 -4.76
CA ALA A 110 -3.83 11.04 -4.07
C ALA A 110 -3.66 10.97 -2.54
N GLU A 111 -3.12 9.87 -2.03
CA GLU A 111 -2.80 9.70 -0.62
C GLU A 111 -1.66 10.64 -0.16
N HIS A 112 -0.59 10.77 -0.95
CA HIS A 112 0.52 11.69 -0.69
C HIS A 112 0.07 13.17 -0.71
N MET A 113 -0.86 13.55 -1.60
CA MET A 113 -1.53 14.86 -1.56
C MET A 113 -2.45 15.02 -0.35
N GLY A 114 -3.01 13.91 0.14
CA GLY A 114 -4.12 13.90 1.08
C GLY A 114 -5.45 13.79 0.35
N TRP A 115 -6.18 12.71 0.61
CA TRP A 115 -7.42 12.38 -0.09
C TRP A 115 -8.49 13.48 -0.06
N GLY A 116 -8.65 14.19 1.07
CA GLY A 116 -9.62 15.28 1.17
C GLY A 116 -9.26 16.48 0.27
N GLU A 117 -7.98 16.84 0.21
CA GLU A 117 -7.49 17.88 -0.71
C GLU A 117 -7.67 17.43 -2.16
N PHE A 118 -7.27 16.20 -2.48
CA PHE A 118 -7.39 15.63 -3.81
C PHE A 118 -8.84 15.67 -4.32
N LEU A 119 -9.80 15.15 -3.54
CA LEU A 119 -11.21 15.12 -3.93
C LEU A 119 -11.78 16.53 -4.13
N THR A 120 -11.45 17.46 -3.23
CA THR A 120 -11.88 18.86 -3.35
C THR A 120 -11.34 19.50 -4.63
N ARG A 121 -10.04 19.34 -4.90
CA ARG A 121 -9.38 19.95 -6.07
C ARG A 121 -9.71 19.24 -7.38
N ALA A 122 -10.07 17.97 -7.32
CA ALA A 122 -10.59 17.22 -8.46
C ALA A 122 -12.02 17.62 -8.82
N GLY A 123 -12.75 18.32 -7.95
CA GLY A 123 -14.15 18.65 -8.18
C GLY A 123 -15.10 17.48 -7.91
N ALA A 124 -14.68 16.50 -7.12
CA ALA A 124 -15.54 15.40 -6.68
C ALA A 124 -16.74 15.95 -5.88
N GLN A 125 -17.91 15.34 -6.04
CA GLN A 125 -19.15 15.79 -5.42
C GLN A 125 -19.50 14.89 -4.25
N LEU A 126 -19.71 15.47 -3.06
CA LEU A 126 -20.18 14.72 -1.90
C LEU A 126 -21.62 14.27 -2.15
N VAL A 127 -21.85 12.96 -2.14
CA VAL A 127 -23.15 12.32 -2.32
C VAL A 127 -23.84 12.13 -0.99
N ALA A 128 -23.14 11.54 -0.03
CA ALA A 128 -23.67 11.20 1.28
C ALA A 128 -22.56 11.12 2.34
N GLU A 129 -22.94 11.32 3.60
CA GLU A 129 -22.04 11.13 4.75
C GLU A 129 -22.77 10.41 5.90
N ALA A 130 -22.05 9.56 6.62
CA ALA A 130 -22.57 8.80 7.75
C ALA A 130 -21.50 8.64 8.86
N PRO A 131 -21.88 8.47 10.14
CA PRO A 131 -20.95 8.00 11.15
C PRO A 131 -20.35 6.64 10.74
N ASP A 132 -19.05 6.44 10.98
CA ASP A 132 -18.41 5.13 10.81
C ASP A 132 -18.75 4.26 12.03
N PRO A 133 -19.60 3.22 11.89
CA PRO A 133 -19.98 2.37 13.02
C PRO A 133 -18.80 1.54 13.53
N GLY A 134 -17.83 1.21 12.65
CA GLY A 134 -16.65 0.44 13.00
C GLY A 134 -15.52 1.28 13.60
N ASN A 135 -15.56 2.60 13.41
CA ASN A 135 -14.48 3.50 13.79
C ASN A 135 -14.94 4.85 14.37
N ALA A 136 -15.85 4.84 15.34
CA ALA A 136 -16.28 6.05 16.03
C ALA A 136 -15.08 6.79 16.71
N PRO A 137 -15.03 8.14 16.68
CA PRO A 137 -16.07 9.08 16.25
C PRO A 137 -15.96 9.52 14.77
N HIS A 138 -15.22 8.77 13.94
CA HIS A 138 -14.99 9.15 12.55
C HIS A 138 -16.24 8.99 11.68
N ARG A 139 -16.18 9.55 10.47
CA ARG A 139 -17.26 9.55 9.50
C ARG A 139 -16.78 8.96 8.18
N LEU A 140 -17.74 8.39 7.45
CA LEU A 140 -17.61 7.96 6.07
C LEU A 140 -18.23 9.04 5.18
N GLU A 141 -17.54 9.43 4.12
CA GLU A 141 -18.01 10.40 3.13
C GLU A 141 -17.91 9.77 1.74
N LEU A 142 -19.02 9.73 1.02
CA LEU A 142 -19.11 9.12 -0.30
C LEU A 142 -19.11 10.19 -1.38
N TYR A 143 -18.22 10.07 -2.36
CA TYR A 143 -18.02 11.05 -3.42
C TYR A 143 -18.24 10.46 -4.80
N ASP A 144 -19.00 11.18 -5.63
CA ASP A 144 -18.97 11.03 -7.08
C ASP A 144 -17.70 11.66 -7.64
N LEU A 145 -17.08 10.95 -8.58
CA LEU A 145 -15.87 11.41 -9.26
C LEU A 145 -16.24 12.11 -10.59
N PRO A 146 -15.46 13.11 -11.02
CA PRO A 146 -15.58 13.67 -12.37
C PRO A 146 -15.42 12.61 -13.46
N ASP A 147 -16.09 12.82 -14.59
CA ASP A 147 -16.07 11.91 -15.76
C ASP A 147 -14.65 11.57 -16.22
N GLU A 148 -13.73 12.55 -16.18
CA GLU A 148 -12.33 12.36 -16.58
C GLU A 148 -11.60 11.32 -15.72
N ILE A 149 -12.04 11.15 -14.46
CA ILE A 149 -11.51 10.11 -13.58
C ILE A 149 -12.17 8.77 -13.88
N LEU A 150 -13.48 8.78 -14.09
CA LEU A 150 -14.30 7.59 -14.34
C LEU A 150 -13.87 6.86 -15.62
N GLU A 151 -13.41 7.58 -16.64
CA GLU A 151 -12.86 7.00 -17.89
C GLU A 151 -11.71 6.00 -17.66
N ALA A 152 -10.99 6.11 -16.54
CA ALA A 152 -9.91 5.19 -16.20
C ALA A 152 -10.39 3.87 -15.57
N TYR A 153 -11.66 3.80 -15.17
CA TYR A 153 -12.25 2.63 -14.55
C TYR A 153 -13.09 1.84 -15.57
N PRO A 154 -13.10 0.50 -15.49
CA PRO A 154 -13.89 -0.32 -16.41
C PRO A 154 -15.40 -0.26 -16.12
N ARG A 155 -15.81 0.41 -15.04
CA ARG A 155 -17.19 0.54 -14.54
C ARG A 155 -17.31 1.84 -13.77
N ASP A 156 -18.53 2.33 -13.60
CA ASP A 156 -18.81 3.50 -12.76
C ASP A 156 -18.47 3.20 -11.30
N VAL A 157 -17.73 4.11 -10.69
CA VAL A 157 -17.24 3.99 -9.30
C VAL A 157 -17.43 5.29 -8.54
N ARG A 158 -17.46 5.17 -7.22
CA ARG A 158 -17.36 6.28 -6.27
C ARG A 158 -16.13 6.11 -5.40
N VAL A 159 -15.76 7.14 -4.67
CA VAL A 159 -14.77 7.02 -3.59
C VAL A 159 -15.47 7.23 -2.26
N CYS A 160 -15.34 6.25 -1.36
CA CYS A 160 -15.68 6.44 0.03
C CYS A 160 -14.41 6.84 0.80
N LEU A 161 -14.39 8.04 1.33
CA LEU A 161 -13.35 8.56 2.20
C LEU A 161 -13.62 8.14 3.64
N CYS A 162 -12.69 7.38 4.22
CA CYS A 162 -12.76 6.88 5.59
C CYS A 162 -11.49 7.24 6.37
N THR A 163 -11.54 7.11 7.69
CA THR A 163 -10.37 7.27 8.58
C THR A 163 -9.90 5.90 9.02
N ASN A 164 -8.59 5.66 9.03
CA ASN A 164 -8.04 4.41 9.53
C ASN A 164 -8.27 4.30 11.05
N GLY A 165 -8.65 3.10 11.50
CA GLY A 165 -8.87 2.81 12.92
C GLY A 165 -7.57 2.61 13.70
N SER A 166 -6.48 2.26 13.01
CA SER A 166 -5.15 2.22 13.62
C SER A 166 -4.49 3.58 13.52
N LEU A 167 -3.99 4.07 14.67
CA LEU A 167 -3.21 5.29 14.73
C LEU A 167 -1.81 5.07 14.16
N GLU A 168 -1.28 6.11 13.53
CA GLU A 168 0.12 6.20 13.16
C GLU A 168 1.01 6.29 14.42
N ARG A 169 2.33 6.15 14.24
CA ARG A 169 3.28 6.20 15.38
C ARG A 169 3.24 7.52 16.16
N ASP A 170 2.84 8.61 15.51
CA ASP A 170 2.69 9.94 16.11
C ASP A 170 1.30 10.17 16.74
N GLY A 171 0.41 9.17 16.69
CA GLY A 171 -0.95 9.24 17.20
C GLY A 171 -1.96 9.87 16.24
N SER A 172 -1.55 10.28 15.04
CA SER A 172 -2.47 10.77 14.02
C SER A 172 -3.27 9.64 13.37
N ALA A 173 -4.46 9.94 12.86
CA ALA A 173 -5.27 9.00 12.09
C ALA A 173 -5.33 9.48 10.63
N ARG A 174 -4.85 8.66 9.70
CA ARG A 174 -4.83 8.97 8.27
C ARG A 174 -6.20 8.73 7.63
N ARG A 175 -6.52 9.52 6.61
CA ARG A 175 -7.73 9.35 5.78
C ARG A 175 -7.39 8.64 4.48
N TYR A 176 -8.25 7.71 4.06
CA TYR A 176 -8.07 6.86 2.89
C TYR A 176 -9.29 6.92 1.99
N GLY A 177 -9.08 7.02 0.69
CA GLY A 177 -10.12 6.82 -0.32
C GLY A 177 -10.20 5.37 -0.74
N ILE A 178 -11.36 4.74 -0.54
CA ILE A 178 -11.68 3.39 -1.01
C ILE A 178 -12.57 3.51 -2.24
N VAL A 179 -12.18 2.87 -3.34
CA VAL A 179 -13.00 2.79 -4.55
C VAL A 179 -14.14 1.82 -4.30
N VAL A 180 -15.37 2.29 -4.49
CA VAL A 180 -16.62 1.55 -4.26
C VAL A 180 -17.52 1.64 -5.48
N ARG A 181 -18.56 0.81 -5.53
CA ARG A 181 -19.52 0.83 -6.63
C ARG A 181 -20.35 2.12 -6.64
N ALA A 182 -20.67 2.62 -7.84
CA ALA A 182 -21.44 3.85 -8.00
C ALA A 182 -22.95 3.71 -7.70
N ASP A 183 -23.50 2.49 -7.71
CA ASP A 183 -24.92 2.24 -7.47
C ASP A 183 -25.31 2.19 -5.98
N LEU A 184 -24.35 2.42 -5.08
CA LEU A 184 -24.55 2.46 -3.63
C LEU A 184 -24.55 3.92 -3.16
N ASP A 185 -25.68 4.40 -2.63
CA ASP A 185 -25.84 5.76 -2.11
C ASP A 185 -25.60 5.88 -0.59
N ASP A 186 -25.57 4.77 0.15
CA ASP A 186 -25.27 4.75 1.59
C ASP A 186 -23.76 4.49 1.84
N PRO A 187 -23.03 5.40 2.51
CA PRO A 187 -21.59 5.23 2.76
C PRO A 187 -21.27 3.97 3.58
N VAL A 188 -22.17 3.55 4.49
CA VAL A 188 -21.97 2.35 5.31
C VAL A 188 -22.11 1.09 4.46
N GLU A 189 -23.12 1.03 3.60
CA GLU A 189 -23.28 -0.05 2.62
C GLU A 189 -22.10 -0.12 1.63
N ALA A 190 -21.64 1.03 1.13
CA ALA A 190 -20.52 1.12 0.19
C ALA A 190 -19.22 0.55 0.78
N ILE A 191 -18.90 0.87 2.04
CA ILE A 191 -17.74 0.28 2.71
C ILE A 191 -17.95 -1.20 3.01
N ALA A 192 -19.14 -1.60 3.47
CA ALA A 192 -19.43 -3.00 3.74
C ALA A 192 -19.22 -3.89 2.50
N ASP A 193 -19.68 -3.43 1.33
CA ASP A 193 -19.48 -4.10 0.03
C ASP A 193 -17.98 -4.23 -0.32
N SER A 194 -17.16 -3.20 -0.02
CA SER A 194 -15.70 -3.27 -0.23
C SER A 194 -15.01 -4.37 0.59
N TYR A 195 -15.59 -4.75 1.74
CA TYR A 195 -15.14 -5.87 2.57
C TYR A 195 -15.83 -7.20 2.23
N GLY A 196 -16.80 -7.21 1.30
CA GLY A 196 -17.58 -8.39 0.93
C GLY A 196 -18.55 -8.85 2.02
N VAL A 197 -19.04 -7.93 2.86
CA VAL A 197 -19.98 -8.22 3.96
C VAL A 197 -21.23 -7.36 3.87
N SER A 198 -22.30 -7.74 4.58
CA SER A 198 -23.50 -6.90 4.65
C SER A 198 -23.29 -5.67 5.54
N ALA A 199 -24.07 -4.61 5.30
CA ALA A 199 -24.05 -3.42 6.16
C ALA A 199 -24.40 -3.72 7.62
N GLU A 200 -25.21 -4.75 7.88
CA GLU A 200 -25.50 -5.22 9.25
C GLU A 200 -24.25 -5.80 9.91
N VAL A 201 -23.52 -6.67 9.20
CA VAL A 201 -22.26 -7.24 9.69
C VAL A 201 -21.23 -6.15 9.92
N TYR A 202 -21.08 -5.22 8.97
CA TYR A 202 -20.13 -4.11 9.10
C TYR A 202 -20.42 -3.22 10.32
N ARG A 203 -21.70 -2.93 10.61
CA ARG A 203 -22.10 -2.19 11.83
C ARG A 203 -21.71 -2.89 13.13
N GLY A 204 -21.56 -4.21 13.11
CA GLY A 204 -21.09 -4.99 14.26
C GLY A 204 -19.57 -5.08 14.39
N LEU A 205 -18.81 -4.64 13.37
CA LEU A 205 -17.36 -4.60 13.45
C LEU A 205 -16.91 -3.49 14.40
N GLN A 206 -15.80 -3.71 15.07
CA GLN A 206 -15.14 -2.71 15.89
C GLN A 206 -13.67 -2.62 15.48
N ALA A 207 -13.13 -1.41 15.38
CA ALA A 207 -11.71 -1.19 15.20
C ALA A 207 -10.94 -1.93 16.31
N ARG A 208 -9.89 -2.66 15.91
CA ARG A 208 -8.96 -3.26 16.88
C ARG A 208 -8.24 -2.12 17.61
N ARG A 209 -8.47 -2.04 18.91
CA ARG A 209 -7.77 -1.13 19.83
C ARG A 209 -6.42 -1.71 20.25
#